data_AF-A0A392RIE2-F1
#
_entry.id   AF-A0A392RIE2-F1
#
_cell.length_a   1.000
_cell.length_b   1.000
_cell.length_c   1.000
_cell.angle_alpha   90.00
_cell.angle_beta   90.00
_cell.angle_gamma   90.00
#
_symmetry.space_group_name_H-M   'P 1'
#
loop_
_entity.id
_entity.type
_entity.pdbx_description
1 polymer ?
#
loop_
_entity_poly.entity_id
_entity_poly.type
_entity_poly.pdbx_seq_one_letter_code
_entity_poly.pdbx_strand_id
1 'polypeptide(L)'
;MTVAIRSKNKLHFLNGTLPRPFDDDRDCMAWDRCNTMIMSWITNSVEPEIAQSVLWMDVASEMWQELKDRFYQGDVFRISNIQDEISSLKQ
;
A
#
# COMPACT_ATOMS: atom_id res chain seq x y z
N MET A 1 2.43 -9.68 3.20
CA MET A 1 3.30 -8.66 2.57
C MET A 1 3.82 -7.60 3.54
N THR A 2 2.96 -6.88 4.29
CA THR A 2 3.37 -5.75 5.16
C THR A 2 4.45 -6.09 6.20
N VAL A 3 4.39 -7.28 6.82
CA VAL A 3 5.40 -7.73 7.81
C VAL A 3 6.79 -7.89 7.18
N ALA A 4 6.88 -8.45 5.97
CA ALA A 4 8.13 -8.65 5.25
C ALA A 4 8.75 -7.33 4.77
N ILE A 5 7.92 -6.35 4.44
CA ILE A 5 8.39 -5.00 4.05
C ILE A 5 8.87 -4.24 5.29
N ARG A 6 8.16 -4.38 6.42
CA ARG A 6 8.53 -3.78 7.70
C ARG A 6 9.85 -4.33 8.23
N SER A 7 10.09 -5.65 8.15
CA SER A 7 11.36 -6.25 8.58
C SER A 7 12.57 -5.76 7.76
N LYS A 8 12.33 -5.21 6.57
CA LYS A 8 13.35 -4.61 5.69
C LYS A 8 13.46 -3.08 5.81
N ASN A 9 12.78 -2.47 6.78
CA ASN A 9 12.71 -1.01 6.98
C ASN A 9 12.21 -0.22 5.76
N LYS A 10 11.43 -0.86 4.88
CA LYS A 10 10.96 -0.27 3.62
C LYS A 10 9.50 0.16 3.65
N LEU A 11 8.88 0.17 4.83
CA LEU A 11 7.46 0.52 4.98
C LEU A 11 7.14 1.94 4.47
N HIS A 12 8.12 2.85 4.55
CA HIS A 12 7.99 4.25 4.14
C HIS A 12 7.76 4.44 2.63
N PHE A 13 8.17 3.47 1.81
CA PHE A 13 7.90 3.43 0.37
C PHE A 13 6.47 2.98 0.06
N LEU A 14 5.89 2.16 0.94
CA LEU A 14 4.55 1.59 0.74
C LEU A 14 3.45 2.51 1.25
N ASN A 15 3.71 3.26 2.33
CA ASN A 15 2.77 4.25 2.86
C ASN A 15 2.96 5.66 2.27
N GLY A 16 3.91 5.85 1.35
CA GLY A 16 4.18 7.14 0.70
C GLY A 16 4.83 8.20 1.61
N THR A 17 5.28 7.83 2.81
CA THR A 17 5.91 8.81 3.74
C THR A 17 7.33 9.20 3.33
N LEU A 18 7.96 8.43 2.44
CA LEU A 18 9.24 8.78 1.82
C LEU A 18 9.01 9.19 0.35
N PRO A 19 8.81 10.49 0.06
CA PRO A 19 8.64 10.96 -1.30
C PRO A 19 9.90 10.74 -2.14
N ARG A 20 9.73 10.65 -3.46
CA ARG A 20 10.87 10.55 -4.38
C ARG A 20 11.73 11.82 -4.27
N PRO A 21 13.05 11.70 -4.06
CA PRO A 21 13.97 12.83 -4.13
C PRO A 21 14.00 13.49 -5.51
N PHE A 22 14.60 14.67 -5.61
CA PHE A 22 14.89 15.29 -6.90
C PHE A 22 15.95 14.50 -7.67
N ASP A 23 15.95 14.62 -9.00
CA ASP A 23 16.85 13.86 -9.88
C ASP A 23 18.35 14.14 -9.65
N ASP A 24 18.67 15.30 -9.08
CA ASP A 24 20.03 15.70 -8.71
C ASP A 24 20.48 15.16 -7.34
N ASP A 25 19.57 14.58 -6.57
CA ASP A 25 19.86 13.95 -5.30
C ASP A 25 20.59 12.61 -5.50
N ARG A 26 21.61 12.38 -4.67
CA ARG A 26 22.39 11.13 -4.67
C ARG A 26 21.52 9.92 -4.35
N ASP A 27 20.45 10.12 -3.59
CA ASP A 27 19.54 9.08 -3.16
C ASP A 27 18.44 8.77 -4.19
N CYS A 28 18.30 9.56 -5.26
CA CYS A 28 17.27 9.36 -6.29
C CYS A 28 17.33 7.95 -6.90
N MET A 29 18.52 7.52 -7.36
CA MET A 29 18.70 6.18 -7.93
C MET A 29 18.47 5.06 -6.91
N ALA A 30 18.83 5.29 -5.64
CA ALA A 30 18.59 4.31 -4.58
C ALA A 30 17.10 4.19 -4.28
N TRP A 31 16.38 5.31 -4.29
CA TRP A 31 14.94 5.37 -4.13
C TRP A 31 14.25 4.63 -5.27
N ASP A 32 14.58 4.90 -6.53
CA ASP A 32 13.98 4.26 -7.71
C ASP A 32 14.15 2.74 -7.64
N ARG A 33 15.34 2.24 -7.28
CA ARG A 33 15.60 0.79 -7.10
C ARG A 33 14.74 0.19 -5.98
N CYS A 34 14.59 0.91 -4.87
CA CYS A 34 13.76 0.45 -3.76
C CYS A 34 12.28 0.40 -4.13
N ASN A 35 11.81 1.44 -4.82
CA ASN A 35 10.45 1.53 -5.35
C ASN A 35 10.17 0.33 -6.27
N THR A 36 10.95 0.16 -7.35
CA THR A 36 10.79 -0.96 -8.31
C THR A 36 10.82 -2.34 -7.66
N MET A 37 11.66 -2.54 -6.65
CA MET A 37 11.69 -3.81 -5.92
C MET A 37 10.39 -4.06 -5.16
N ILE A 38 9.82 -3.04 -4.51
CA ILE A 38 8.55 -3.18 -3.78
C ILE A 38 7.41 -3.37 -4.78
N MET A 39 7.43 -2.66 -5.91
CA MET A 39 6.50 -2.87 -7.02
C MET A 39 6.48 -4.34 -7.44
N SER A 40 7.65 -4.95 -7.63
CA SER A 40 7.76 -6.37 -7.96
C SER A 40 7.20 -7.29 -6.87
N TRP A 41 7.35 -6.94 -5.59
CA TRP A 41 6.76 -7.73 -4.52
C TRP A 41 5.25 -7.64 -4.50
N ILE A 42 4.68 -6.46 -4.77
CA ILE A 42 3.24 -6.26 -4.86
C ILE A 42 2.68 -7.10 -6.00
N THR A 43 3.21 -6.96 -7.22
CA THR A 43 2.69 -7.67 -8.40
C THR A 43 2.83 -9.18 -8.29
N ASN A 44 3.91 -9.68 -7.66
CA ASN A 44 4.10 -11.11 -7.41
C ASN A 44 3.29 -11.64 -6.21
N SER A 45 2.66 -10.78 -5.41
CA SER A 45 1.86 -11.18 -4.24
C SER A 45 0.35 -11.22 -4.52
N VAL A 46 -0.08 -10.85 -5.72
CA VAL A 46 -1.49 -10.83 -6.14
C VAL A 46 -1.69 -11.69 -7.37
N GLU A 47 -2.94 -12.02 -7.68
CA GLU A 47 -3.26 -12.76 -8.90
C GLU A 47 -2.89 -11.94 -10.15
N PRO A 48 -2.49 -12.58 -11.27
CA PRO A 48 -2.07 -11.87 -12.48
C PRO A 48 -3.09 -10.86 -13.01
N GLU A 49 -4.38 -11.17 -12.92
CA GLU A 49 -5.47 -10.28 -13.34
C GLU A 49 -5.55 -9.01 -12.46
N ILE A 50 -5.30 -9.16 -11.16
CA ILE A 50 -5.22 -8.05 -10.21
C ILE A 50 -3.95 -7.24 -10.46
N ALA A 51 -2.81 -7.90 -10.70
CA ALA A 51 -1.54 -7.23 -10.99
C ALA A 51 -1.67 -6.33 -12.23
N GLN A 52 -2.30 -6.82 -13.30
CA GLN A 52 -2.55 -6.05 -14.52
C GLN A 52 -3.27 -4.72 -14.27
N SER A 53 -4.15 -4.69 -13.26
CA SER A 53 -4.94 -3.51 -12.94
C SER A 53 -4.12 -2.33 -12.35
N VAL A 54 -2.88 -2.59 -11.92
CA VAL A 54 -1.97 -1.61 -11.29
C VAL A 54 -0.63 -1.47 -12.01
N LEU A 55 -0.37 -2.23 -13.08
CA LEU A 55 0.91 -2.21 -13.82
C LEU A 55 1.29 -0.86 -14.45
N TRP A 56 0.32 0.04 -14.65
CA TRP A 56 0.52 1.34 -15.28
C TRP A 56 1.00 2.42 -14.29
N MET A 57 1.06 2.10 -13.00
CA MET A 57 1.51 3.01 -11.96
C MET A 57 3.03 2.91 -11.80
N ASP A 58 3.69 4.03 -11.53
CA ASP A 58 5.15 4.09 -11.38
C ASP A 58 5.62 4.09 -9.91
N VAL A 59 4.69 4.27 -8.97
CA VAL A 59 5.01 4.40 -7.54
C VAL A 59 4.35 3.28 -6.73
N ALA A 60 5.16 2.59 -5.92
CA ALA A 60 4.71 1.46 -5.11
C ALA A 60 3.63 1.84 -4.08
N SER A 61 3.68 3.06 -3.52
CA SER A 61 2.65 3.54 -2.61
C SER A 61 1.30 3.73 -3.30
N GLU A 62 1.29 4.20 -4.56
CA GLU A 62 0.07 4.38 -5.34
C GLU A 62 -0.56 3.02 -5.66
N MET A 63 0.24 2.06 -6.14
CA MET A 63 -0.23 0.69 -6.37
C MET A 63 -0.80 0.05 -5.11
N TRP A 64 -0.10 0.21 -3.98
CA TRP A 64 -0.58 -0.33 -2.72
C TRP A 64 -1.91 0.30 -2.29
N GLN A 65 -2.03 1.62 -2.46
CA GLN A 65 -3.24 2.35 -2.11
C GLN A 65 -4.41 1.95 -3.01
N GLU A 66 -4.20 1.82 -4.32
CA GLU A 66 -5.25 1.38 -5.27
C GLU A 66 -5.74 -0.04 -4.95
N LEU A 67 -4.83 -0.97 -4.68
CA LEU A 67 -5.19 -2.34 -4.29
C LEU A 67 -5.97 -2.34 -2.98
N LYS A 68 -5.56 -1.49 -2.03
CA LYS A 68 -6.27 -1.33 -0.77
C LYS A 68 -7.68 -0.79 -1.04
N ASP A 69 -7.83 0.29 -1.78
CA ASP A 69 -9.14 0.91 -2.01
C ASP A 69 -10.11 -0.01 -2.78
N ARG A 70 -9.60 -0.83 -3.70
CA ARG A 70 -10.42 -1.79 -4.46
C ARG A 70 -10.78 -3.06 -3.70
N PHE A 71 -9.83 -3.63 -2.95
CA PHE A 71 -9.95 -5.00 -2.43
C PHE A 71 -9.96 -5.07 -0.89
N TYR A 72 -9.54 -4.02 -0.20
CA TYR A 72 -9.63 -3.96 1.25
C TYR A 72 -11.04 -3.61 1.68
N GLN A 73 -11.81 -4.62 2.03
CA GLN A 73 -13.15 -4.44 2.57
C GLN A 73 -13.13 -4.01 4.06
N GLY A 74 -11.96 -4.02 4.72
CA GLY A 74 -11.88 -3.83 6.15
C GLY A 74 -12.59 -4.94 6.93
N ASP A 75 -12.79 -4.72 8.23
CA ASP A 75 -13.65 -5.57 9.05
C ASP A 75 -15.06 -4.93 9.06
N VAL A 76 -15.78 -5.08 7.95
CA VAL A 76 -17.14 -4.50 7.76
C VAL A 76 -18.06 -4.89 8.90
N PHE A 77 -17.97 -6.13 9.38
CA PHE A 77 -18.75 -6.62 10.50
C PHE A 77 -18.43 -5.87 11.78
N ARG A 78 -17.15 -5.65 12.08
CA ARG A 78 -16.75 -4.86 13.25
C ARG A 78 -17.13 -3.39 13.13
N ILE A 79 -17.06 -2.81 11.94
CA ILE A 79 -17.52 -1.44 11.69
C ILE A 79 -19.03 -1.34 11.97
N SER A 80 -19.83 -2.28 11.46
CA SER A 80 -21.27 -2.35 11.71
C SER A 80 -21.59 -2.53 13.20
N ASN A 81 -20.93 -3.48 13.86
CA ASN A 81 -21.12 -3.72 15.30
C ASN A 81 -20.83 -2.46 16.14
N ILE A 82 -19.76 -1.73 15.83
CA ILE A 82 -19.43 -0.48 16.53
C ILE A 82 -20.49 0.60 16.26
N GLN A 83 -21.03 0.69 15.04
CA GLN A 83 -22.11 1.63 14.71
C GLN A 83 -23.40 1.30 15.47
N ASP A 84 -23.73 0.02 15.63
CA ASP A 84 -24.88 -0.45 16.42
C ASP A 84 -24.68 -0.17 17.91
N GLU A 85 -23.49 -0.44 18.45
CA GLU A 85 -23.12 -0.10 19.83
C GLU A 85 -23.24 1.41 20.09
N ILE A 86 -22.72 2.27 19.20
CA ILE A 86 -22.85 3.73 19.34
C ILE A 86 -24.32 4.17 19.28
N SER A 87 -25.13 3.56 18.41
CA SER A 87 -26.54 3.90 18.25
C SER A 87 -27.36 3.50 19.49
N SER A 88 -27.08 2.33 20.07
CA SER A 88 -27.71 1.87 21.31
C SER A 88 -27.29 2.69 22.54
N LEU A 89 -26.07 3.24 22.58
CA LEU A 89 -25.60 4.11 23.66
C LEU A 89 -26.19 5.53 23.64
N LYS A 90 -26.82 5.93 22.52
CA LYS A 90 -27.47 7.24 22.36
C LYS A 90 -28.99 7.22 22.61
N GLN A 91 -29.55 6.08 23.04
CA GLN A 91 -30.92 5.94 23.54
C GLN A 91 -30.98 6.16 25.06
#